data_AF-A0A973DVW7-F1
#
_entry.id   AF-A0A973DVW7-F1
#
_cell.length_a   1.000
_cell.length_b   1.000
_cell.length_c   1.000
_cell.angle_alpha   90.00
_cell.angle_beta   90.00
_cell.angle_gamma   90.00
#
_symmetry.space_group_name_H-M   'P 1'
#
loop_
_entity.id
_entity.type
_entity.pdbx_description
1 polymer ?
#
loop_
_entity_poly.entity_id
_entity_poly.type
_entity_poly.pdbx_seq_one_letter_code
_entity_poly.pdbx_strand_id
1 'polypeptide(L)'
;SVHVRGVDGTDPVAVGAATQEGRRRCHQLAQFLRSDVPGFEAAHMAMLSPTVGVRETRKLQGMYRVTGADLAQATKFADGIVACDNPIDDVMRAEGDMTHDAAIGAGEYYTIPFRSLLPEHIDNLMFAGRILSADPVAFASVRGMPQCMAMGQATGTAAAMAVRGGLRVQEVSHAALVEALIGQGINRIGGADTRPHAA
;
A
#
# COMPACT_ATOMS: atom_id res chain seq x y z
N SER A 1 10.14 -6.08 15.68
CA SER A 1 8.71 -6.06 16.01
C SER A 1 8.25 -7.49 16.30
N VAL A 2 7.14 -7.68 17.01
CA VAL A 2 6.49 -8.99 17.14
C VAL A 2 5.29 -9.05 16.20
N HIS A 3 5.01 -10.22 15.64
CA HIS A 3 3.88 -10.43 14.74
C HIS A 3 2.93 -11.49 15.30
N VAL A 4 1.63 -11.25 15.17
CA VAL A 4 0.56 -12.20 15.46
C VAL A 4 -0.21 -12.39 14.16
N ARG A 5 -0.26 -13.63 13.67
CA ARG A 5 -0.87 -14.01 12.39
C ARG A 5 -2.21 -14.69 12.62
N GLY A 6 -3.05 -14.74 11.58
CA GLY A 6 -4.35 -15.44 11.63
C GLY A 6 -5.40 -14.75 12.51
N VAL A 7 -5.31 -13.43 12.68
CA VAL A 7 -6.25 -12.64 13.48
C VAL A 7 -7.19 -11.91 12.55
N ASP A 8 -8.50 -12.03 12.77
CA ASP A 8 -9.50 -11.20 12.09
C ASP A 8 -9.40 -9.76 12.63
N GLY A 9 -8.85 -8.86 11.82
CA GLY A 9 -8.74 -7.44 12.18
C GLY A 9 -10.06 -6.68 12.22
N THR A 10 -11.18 -7.30 11.84
CA THR A 10 -12.53 -6.74 11.92
C THR A 10 -13.30 -7.17 13.17
N ASP A 11 -12.77 -8.12 13.94
CA ASP A 11 -13.31 -8.55 15.23
C ASP A 11 -12.54 -7.88 16.39
N PRO A 12 -13.17 -6.99 17.18
CA PRO A 12 -12.52 -6.34 18.30
C PRO A 12 -12.07 -7.32 19.40
N VAL A 13 -12.76 -8.45 19.57
CA VAL A 13 -12.38 -9.48 20.55
C VAL A 13 -11.10 -10.17 20.11
N ALA A 14 -11.00 -10.55 18.83
CA ALA A 14 -9.80 -11.13 18.24
C ALA A 14 -8.60 -10.17 18.32
N VAL A 15 -8.80 -8.88 17.99
CA VAL A 15 -7.75 -7.85 18.12
C VAL A 15 -7.31 -7.66 19.59
N GLY A 16 -8.25 -7.73 20.53
CA GLY A 16 -7.96 -7.70 21.97
C GLY A 16 -7.08 -8.87 22.40
N ALA A 17 -7.45 -10.09 22.01
CA ALA A 17 -6.65 -11.29 22.29
C ALA A 17 -5.25 -11.22 21.66
N ALA A 18 -5.16 -10.79 20.40
CA ALA A 18 -3.89 -10.58 19.70
C ALA A 18 -3.02 -9.51 20.37
N THR A 19 -3.63 -8.47 20.95
CA THR A 19 -2.91 -7.45 21.71
C THR A 19 -2.25 -8.04 22.95
N GLN A 20 -2.96 -8.89 23.71
CA GLN A 20 -2.37 -9.54 24.88
C GLN A 20 -1.22 -10.48 24.50
N GLU A 21 -1.40 -11.26 23.43
CA GLU A 21 -0.35 -12.13 22.91
C GLU A 21 0.87 -11.34 22.42
N GLY A 22 0.66 -10.23 21.71
CA GLY A 22 1.73 -9.32 21.29
C GLY A 22 2.51 -8.76 22.48
N ARG A 23 1.82 -8.31 23.54
CA ARG A 23 2.46 -7.82 24.78
C ARG A 23 3.28 -8.91 25.45
N ARG A 24 2.75 -10.14 25.54
CA ARG A 24 3.46 -11.30 26.09
C ARG A 24 4.77 -11.56 25.33
N ARG A 25 4.72 -11.58 23.98
CA ARG A 25 5.91 -11.76 23.12
C ARG A 25 6.93 -10.62 23.28
N CYS A 26 6.47 -9.37 23.36
CA CYS A 26 7.36 -8.23 23.60
C CYS A 26 8.08 -8.36 24.95
N HIS A 27 7.37 -8.78 26.00
CA HIS A 27 7.99 -8.97 27.31
C HIS A 27 9.03 -10.10 27.31
N GLN A 28 8.74 -11.22 26.62
CA GLN A 28 9.70 -12.31 26.45
C GLN A 28 10.96 -11.85 25.70
N LEU A 29 10.79 -11.07 24.62
CA LEU A 29 11.93 -10.50 23.90
C LEU A 29 12.75 -9.56 24.79
N ALA A 30 12.09 -8.70 25.57
CA ALA A 30 12.78 -7.79 26.50
C ALA A 30 13.53 -8.55 27.60
N GLN A 31 12.99 -9.67 28.09
CA GLN A 31 13.68 -10.55 29.04
C GLN A 31 14.92 -11.18 28.39
N PHE A 32 14.77 -11.80 27.21
CA PHE A 32 15.88 -12.38 26.46
C PHE A 32 17.01 -11.38 26.20
N LEU A 33 16.67 -10.17 25.75
CA LEU A 33 17.68 -9.12 25.53
C LEU A 33 18.49 -8.84 26.80
N ARG A 34 17.84 -8.78 27.97
CA ARG A 34 18.54 -8.51 29.24
C ARG A 34 19.37 -9.69 29.75
N SER A 35 18.92 -10.93 29.53
CA SER A 35 19.59 -12.12 30.06
C SER A 35 20.70 -12.66 29.16
N ASP A 36 20.56 -12.50 27.84
CA ASP A 36 21.36 -13.23 26.86
C ASP A 36 22.16 -12.33 25.91
N VAL A 37 21.87 -11.02 25.84
CA VAL A 37 22.57 -10.09 24.94
C VAL A 37 23.50 -9.16 25.73
N PRO A 38 24.83 -9.30 25.58
CA PRO A 38 25.78 -8.42 26.26
C PRO A 38 25.53 -6.94 26.01
N GLY A 39 25.56 -6.13 27.07
CA GLY A 39 25.31 -4.69 27.02
C GLY A 39 23.85 -4.26 27.21
N PHE A 40 22.91 -5.21 27.32
CA PHE A 40 21.48 -4.95 27.55
C PHE A 40 21.04 -5.23 28.99
N GLU A 41 21.95 -5.49 29.93
CA GLU A 41 21.63 -5.94 31.30
C GLU A 41 20.77 -4.92 32.06
N ALA A 42 21.02 -3.63 31.85
CA ALA A 42 20.28 -2.51 32.42
C ALA A 42 19.16 -1.96 31.50
N ALA A 43 18.93 -2.59 30.34
CA ALA A 43 17.86 -2.18 29.44
C ALA A 43 16.48 -2.39 30.07
N HIS A 44 15.54 -1.53 29.72
CA HIS A 44 14.15 -1.66 30.12
C HIS A 44 13.22 -1.31 28.96
N MET A 45 12.02 -1.86 28.97
CA MET A 45 11.00 -1.57 27.98
C MET A 45 10.37 -0.21 28.28
N ALA A 46 10.68 0.81 27.47
CA ALA A 46 10.21 2.17 27.70
C ALA A 46 8.70 2.32 27.46
N MET A 47 8.17 1.72 26.38
CA MET A 47 6.76 1.84 26.01
C MET A 47 6.26 0.63 25.21
N LEU A 48 4.94 0.42 25.25
CA LEU A 48 4.22 -0.50 24.37
C LEU A 48 3.02 0.21 23.75
N SER A 49 2.70 -0.14 22.49
CA SER A 49 1.49 0.35 21.83
C SER A 49 0.23 -0.11 22.60
N PRO A 50 -0.83 0.72 22.69
CA PRO A 50 -2.07 0.32 23.33
C PRO A 50 -2.73 -0.90 22.66
N THR A 51 -2.59 -1.03 21.33
CA THR A 51 -3.14 -2.14 20.53
C THR A 51 -2.12 -2.65 19.50
N VAL A 52 -2.36 -3.85 18.96
CA VAL A 52 -1.64 -4.34 17.77
C VAL A 52 -2.03 -3.52 16.53
N GLY A 53 -1.05 -3.26 15.68
CA GLY A 53 -1.30 -2.64 14.38
C GLY A 53 -1.90 -3.65 13.40
N VAL A 54 -3.12 -3.39 12.93
CA VAL A 54 -3.77 -4.21 11.90
C VAL A 54 -3.18 -3.87 10.53
N ARG A 55 -2.64 -4.88 9.82
CA ARG A 55 -1.96 -4.68 8.54
C ARG A 55 -2.91 -4.68 7.34
N GLU A 56 -3.95 -5.50 7.38
CA GLU A 56 -4.91 -5.68 6.29
C GLU A 56 -6.27 -6.12 6.85
N THR A 57 -7.36 -5.66 6.25
CA THR A 57 -8.73 -6.10 6.54
C THR A 57 -9.54 -6.21 5.24
N ARG A 58 -10.61 -5.42 5.10
CA ARG A 58 -11.45 -5.35 3.91
C ARG A 58 -10.84 -4.38 2.91
N LYS A 59 -10.93 -4.71 1.63
CA LYS A 59 -10.57 -3.84 0.51
C LYS A 59 -11.80 -3.64 -0.36
N LEU A 60 -11.89 -2.47 -0.99
CA LEU A 60 -12.94 -2.24 -1.97
C LEU A 60 -12.61 -2.96 -3.27
N GLN A 61 -13.63 -3.54 -3.90
CA GLN A 61 -13.52 -4.06 -5.24
C GLN A 61 -13.59 -2.89 -6.21
N GLY A 62 -12.48 -2.64 -6.89
CA GLY A 62 -12.41 -1.66 -7.96
C GLY A 62 -12.58 -2.27 -9.34
N MET A 63 -12.80 -1.42 -10.34
CA MET A 63 -12.90 -1.79 -11.76
C MET A 63 -11.65 -2.54 -12.27
N TYR A 64 -10.54 -2.43 -11.54
CA TYR A 64 -9.35 -3.25 -11.73
C TYR A 64 -8.79 -3.67 -10.38
N ARG A 65 -8.22 -4.88 -10.32
CA ARG A 65 -7.49 -5.39 -9.16
C ARG A 65 -6.03 -5.54 -9.53
N VAL A 66 -5.17 -4.71 -8.95
CA VAL A 66 -3.72 -4.78 -9.15
C VAL A 66 -3.19 -6.11 -8.61
N THR A 67 -2.39 -6.81 -9.39
CA THR A 67 -1.90 -8.15 -9.06
C THR A 67 -0.39 -8.19 -8.85
N GLY A 68 0.08 -9.20 -8.13
CA GLY A 68 1.52 -9.47 -8.03
C GLY A 68 2.19 -9.68 -9.40
N ALA A 69 1.45 -10.21 -10.38
CA ALA A 69 1.93 -10.37 -11.75
C ALA A 69 2.16 -9.02 -12.45
N ASP A 70 1.29 -8.03 -12.23
CA ASP A 70 1.48 -6.67 -12.76
C ASP A 70 2.76 -6.04 -12.20
N LEU A 71 3.07 -6.28 -10.93
CA LEU A 71 4.31 -5.82 -10.32
C LEU A 71 5.51 -6.55 -10.93
N ALA A 72 5.47 -7.87 -11.02
CA ALA A 72 6.56 -8.68 -11.58
C ALA A 72 6.87 -8.35 -13.06
N GLN A 73 5.85 -7.97 -13.83
CA GLN A 73 6.00 -7.50 -15.21
C GLN A 73 6.39 -6.03 -15.31
N ALA A 74 6.53 -5.36 -14.17
CA ALA A 74 6.73 -3.93 -14.08
C ALA A 74 5.71 -3.19 -14.96
N THR A 75 4.41 -3.44 -14.80
CA THR A 75 3.40 -2.95 -15.75
C THR A 75 3.22 -1.43 -15.67
N LYS A 76 3.25 -0.78 -16.85
CA LYS A 76 2.97 0.64 -17.06
C LYS A 76 1.58 0.76 -17.68
N PHE A 77 0.59 1.15 -16.88
CA PHE A 77 -0.77 1.31 -17.34
C PHE A 77 -0.95 2.66 -18.02
N ALA A 78 -1.74 2.71 -19.10
CA ALA A 78 -2.07 3.96 -19.79
C ALA A 78 -2.78 4.97 -18.87
N ASP A 79 -3.55 4.47 -17.90
CA ASP A 79 -4.17 5.26 -16.83
C ASP A 79 -3.40 5.18 -15.50
N GLY A 80 -2.11 4.87 -15.55
CA GLY A 80 -1.23 4.85 -14.38
C GLY A 80 -1.11 6.24 -13.77
N ILE A 81 -1.40 6.37 -12.47
CA ILE A 81 -1.43 7.65 -11.72
C ILE A 81 -0.35 7.75 -10.65
N VAL A 82 0.31 6.64 -10.32
CA VAL A 82 1.38 6.59 -9.32
C VAL A 82 2.48 5.68 -9.85
N ALA A 83 3.70 6.19 -9.96
CA ALA A 83 4.90 5.37 -10.22
C ALA A 83 5.43 4.78 -8.92
N CYS A 84 5.78 3.50 -8.93
CA CYS A 84 6.21 2.77 -7.75
C CYS A 84 7.39 1.84 -8.06
N ASP A 85 8.34 1.79 -7.14
CA ASP A 85 9.50 0.89 -7.18
C ASP A 85 9.69 0.10 -5.87
N ASN A 86 8.69 0.15 -4.98
CA ASN A 86 8.76 -0.48 -3.67
C ASN A 86 8.94 -2.01 -3.78
N PRO A 87 9.79 -2.60 -2.94
CA PRO A 87 9.86 -4.05 -2.81
C PRO A 87 8.52 -4.58 -2.25
N ILE A 88 8.23 -5.85 -2.53
CA ILE A 88 7.11 -6.55 -1.89
C ILE A 88 7.50 -6.78 -0.42
N ASP A 89 6.77 -6.13 0.50
CA ASP A 89 6.97 -6.25 1.94
C ASP A 89 6.44 -7.61 2.43
N ASP A 90 7.29 -8.64 2.40
CA ASP A 90 6.93 -10.05 2.56
C ASP A 90 6.62 -10.49 4.02
N VAL A 91 6.09 -9.59 4.85
CA VAL A 91 5.80 -9.85 6.27
C VAL A 91 4.67 -10.90 6.47
N MET A 92 3.95 -11.23 5.39
CA MET A 92 2.72 -12.05 5.43
C MET A 92 2.88 -13.50 4.92
N ARG A 93 4.07 -13.94 4.49
CA ARG A 93 4.30 -15.37 4.14
C ARG A 93 4.37 -16.30 5.35
N ALA A 94 3.97 -17.55 5.14
CA ALA A 94 3.93 -18.61 6.15
C ALA A 94 5.33 -19.00 6.68
N GLU A 95 6.37 -18.80 5.88
CA GLU A 95 7.76 -19.16 6.19
C GLU A 95 8.53 -17.93 6.74
N GLY A 96 9.48 -18.17 7.63
CA GLY A 96 10.12 -17.13 8.47
C GLY A 96 11.24 -16.34 7.80
N ASP A 97 11.44 -16.47 6.49
CA ASP A 97 12.50 -15.74 5.78
C ASP A 97 12.01 -14.35 5.36
N MET A 98 12.77 -13.33 5.77
CA MET A 98 12.61 -11.95 5.33
C MET A 98 13.45 -11.76 4.07
N THR A 99 12.96 -12.17 2.90
CA THR A 99 13.59 -11.75 1.66
C THR A 99 12.99 -10.43 1.21
N HIS A 100 13.82 -9.37 1.20
CA HIS A 100 13.54 -8.16 0.44
C HIS A 100 13.83 -8.43 -1.03
N ASP A 101 13.15 -9.41 -1.62
CA ASP A 101 13.31 -9.66 -3.05
C ASP A 101 12.72 -8.48 -3.81
N ALA A 102 13.54 -7.87 -4.65
CA ALA A 102 13.09 -6.81 -5.52
C ALA A 102 11.99 -7.38 -6.42
N ALA A 103 10.77 -6.84 -6.27
CA ALA A 103 9.62 -7.26 -7.07
C ALA A 103 9.79 -6.96 -8.57
N ILE A 104 10.79 -6.15 -8.90
CA ILE A 104 11.10 -5.59 -10.21
C ILE A 104 12.62 -5.53 -10.39
N GLY A 105 13.07 -5.53 -11.65
CA GLY A 105 14.48 -5.37 -12.00
C GLY A 105 15.07 -4.04 -11.53
N ALA A 106 16.39 -3.97 -11.38
CA ALA A 106 17.07 -2.74 -11.00
C ALA A 106 16.79 -1.61 -12.01
N GLY A 107 16.28 -0.48 -11.52
CA GLY A 107 15.91 0.67 -12.36
C GLY A 107 14.51 0.60 -12.98
N GLU A 108 13.79 -0.51 -12.82
CA GLU A 108 12.40 -0.63 -13.25
C GLU A 108 11.44 0.00 -12.25
N TYR A 109 10.22 0.25 -12.70
CA TYR A 109 9.08 0.66 -11.88
C TYR A 109 7.78 0.12 -12.49
N TYR A 110 6.74 0.05 -11.68
CA TYR A 110 5.38 -0.22 -12.14
C TYR A 110 4.49 0.97 -11.81
N THR A 111 3.26 0.96 -12.33
CA THR A 111 2.29 2.03 -12.04
C THR A 111 1.01 1.48 -11.41
N ILE A 112 0.35 2.30 -10.60
CA ILE A 112 -1.00 2.00 -10.08
C ILE A 112 -2.02 2.64 -11.04
N PRO A 113 -2.92 1.87 -11.66
CA PRO A 113 -3.91 2.41 -12.60
C PRO A 113 -5.05 3.09 -11.86
N PHE A 114 -5.56 4.20 -12.39
CA PHE A 114 -6.65 4.97 -11.77
C PHE A 114 -7.91 4.13 -11.56
N ARG A 115 -8.25 3.25 -12.52
CA ARG A 115 -9.38 2.32 -12.38
C ARG A 115 -9.31 1.36 -11.18
N SER A 116 -8.14 1.20 -10.54
CA SER A 116 -8.02 0.46 -9.26
C SER A 116 -8.54 1.24 -8.05
N LEU A 117 -8.94 2.50 -8.25
CA LEU A 117 -9.50 3.43 -7.26
C LEU A 117 -11.00 3.73 -7.48
N LEU A 118 -11.60 3.12 -8.51
CA LEU A 118 -12.98 3.34 -8.93
C LEU A 118 -13.84 2.12 -8.63
N PRO A 119 -15.03 2.26 -8.03
CA PRO A 119 -15.96 1.16 -7.84
C PRO A 119 -16.69 0.82 -9.14
N GLU A 120 -17.18 -0.42 -9.27
CA GLU A 120 -17.91 -0.85 -10.47
C GLU A 120 -19.32 -0.25 -10.60
N HIS A 121 -19.97 0.09 -9.48
CA HIS A 121 -21.42 0.41 -9.47
C HIS A 121 -21.81 1.66 -8.66
N ILE A 122 -20.87 2.33 -8.00
CA ILE A 122 -21.16 3.50 -7.16
C ILE A 122 -20.66 4.74 -7.87
N ASP A 123 -21.57 5.55 -8.38
CA ASP A 123 -21.25 6.58 -9.37
C ASP A 123 -20.66 7.87 -8.77
N ASN A 124 -20.63 8.00 -7.44
CA ASN A 124 -20.19 9.19 -6.70
C ASN A 124 -19.17 8.88 -5.58
N LEU A 125 -18.48 7.74 -5.66
CA LEU A 125 -17.50 7.31 -4.67
C LEU A 125 -16.18 6.91 -5.35
N MET A 126 -15.06 7.40 -4.83
CA MET A 126 -13.73 6.90 -5.18
C MET A 126 -12.95 6.62 -3.91
N PHE A 127 -11.85 5.88 -4.04
CA PHE A 127 -11.04 5.48 -2.90
C PHE A 127 -9.56 5.70 -3.16
N ALA A 128 -8.78 5.94 -2.10
CA ALA A 128 -7.36 6.21 -2.19
C ALA A 128 -6.61 5.60 -1.00
N GLY A 129 -5.35 5.23 -1.22
CA GLY A 129 -4.46 4.71 -0.18
C GLY A 129 -4.69 3.24 0.13
N ARG A 130 -4.61 2.86 1.42
CA ARG A 130 -4.59 1.45 1.87
C ARG A 130 -5.88 0.65 1.61
N ILE A 131 -6.88 1.24 0.98
CA ILE A 131 -8.14 0.58 0.61
C ILE A 131 -8.21 0.26 -0.90
N LEU A 132 -7.17 0.59 -1.68
CA LEU A 132 -7.12 0.31 -3.12
C LEU A 132 -7.37 -1.17 -3.45
N SER A 133 -7.90 -1.40 -4.66
CA SER A 133 -8.18 -2.74 -5.16
C SER A 133 -6.91 -3.44 -5.62
N ALA A 134 -6.37 -4.32 -4.76
CA ALA A 134 -5.17 -5.11 -5.02
C ALA A 134 -5.28 -6.52 -4.44
N ASP A 135 -4.59 -7.50 -5.03
CA ASP A 135 -4.37 -8.80 -4.41
C ASP A 135 -3.40 -8.69 -3.21
N PRO A 136 -3.29 -9.72 -2.34
CA PRO A 136 -2.41 -9.65 -1.17
C PRO A 136 -0.92 -9.41 -1.50
N VAL A 137 -0.44 -9.91 -2.65
CA VAL A 137 0.96 -9.79 -3.07
C VAL A 137 1.26 -8.35 -3.50
N ALA A 138 0.45 -7.79 -4.40
CA ALA A 138 0.56 -6.40 -4.81
C ALA A 138 0.35 -5.45 -3.63
N PHE A 139 -0.64 -5.73 -2.78
CA PHE A 139 -0.96 -4.90 -1.62
C PHE A 139 0.23 -4.69 -0.69
N ALA A 140 1.11 -5.68 -0.56
CA ALA A 140 2.32 -5.57 0.24
C ALA A 140 3.27 -4.47 -0.25
N SER A 141 3.26 -4.12 -1.53
CA SER A 141 4.15 -3.10 -2.12
C SER A 141 3.45 -1.74 -2.38
N VAL A 142 2.21 -1.73 -2.85
CA VAL A 142 1.52 -0.51 -3.35
C VAL A 142 0.97 0.43 -2.27
N ARG A 143 1.17 0.12 -0.98
CA ARG A 143 0.48 0.78 0.15
C ARG A 143 1.37 1.68 1.01
N GLY A 144 2.57 2.01 0.54
CA GLY A 144 3.46 2.95 1.24
C GLY A 144 2.85 4.35 1.31
N MET A 145 3.35 5.17 2.25
CA MET A 145 2.83 6.54 2.44
C MET A 145 2.95 7.41 1.18
N PRO A 146 4.08 7.41 0.43
CA PRO A 146 4.19 8.17 -0.82
C PRO A 146 3.12 7.78 -1.84
N GLN A 147 2.87 6.48 -2.01
CA GLN A 147 1.84 5.97 -2.90
C GLN A 147 0.44 6.42 -2.45
N CYS A 148 0.15 6.35 -1.15
CA CYS A 148 -1.12 6.81 -0.59
C CYS A 148 -1.36 8.30 -0.84
N MET A 149 -0.32 9.13 -0.68
CA MET A 149 -0.42 10.57 -0.97
C MET A 149 -0.66 10.82 -2.46
N ALA A 150 0.06 10.13 -3.35
CA ALA A 150 -0.11 10.27 -4.79
C ALA A 150 -1.49 9.79 -5.27
N MET A 151 -1.98 8.67 -4.73
CA MET A 151 -3.37 8.21 -4.96
C MET A 151 -4.38 9.27 -4.50
N GLY A 152 -4.15 9.93 -3.36
CA GLY A 152 -4.98 11.02 -2.86
C GLY A 152 -5.01 12.22 -3.82
N GLN A 153 -3.85 12.63 -4.34
CA GLN A 153 -3.74 13.71 -5.34
C GLN A 153 -4.52 13.38 -6.62
N ALA A 154 -4.35 12.17 -7.15
CA ALA A 154 -5.06 11.70 -8.34
C ALA A 154 -6.58 11.66 -8.11
N THR A 155 -7.01 11.08 -6.99
CA THR A 155 -8.44 10.98 -6.66
C THR A 155 -9.08 12.35 -6.45
N GLY A 156 -8.40 13.28 -5.76
CA GLY A 156 -8.90 14.65 -5.58
C GLY A 156 -9.00 15.42 -6.89
N THR A 157 -8.01 15.27 -7.78
CA THR A 157 -8.03 15.87 -9.12
C THR A 157 -9.19 15.32 -9.95
N ALA A 158 -9.39 14.00 -9.95
CA ALA A 158 -10.49 13.35 -10.64
C ALA A 158 -11.86 13.76 -10.08
N ALA A 159 -11.98 13.93 -8.75
CA ALA A 159 -13.21 14.39 -8.12
C ALA A 159 -13.59 15.80 -8.60
N ALA A 160 -12.61 16.70 -8.69
CA ALA A 160 -12.82 18.05 -9.21
C ALA A 160 -13.21 18.05 -10.70
N MET A 161 -12.71 17.10 -11.50
CA MET A 161 -13.13 16.91 -12.90
C MET A 161 -14.58 16.40 -12.97
N ALA A 162 -14.91 15.38 -12.18
CA ALA A 162 -16.26 14.80 -12.14
C ALA A 162 -17.32 15.84 -11.77
N VAL A 163 -17.08 16.61 -10.69
CA VAL A 163 -18.02 17.66 -10.23
C VAL A 163 -18.19 18.75 -11.28
N ARG A 164 -17.11 19.23 -11.91
CA ARG A 164 -17.20 20.28 -12.94
C ARG A 164 -17.90 19.81 -14.21
N GLY A 165 -17.73 18.54 -14.58
CA GLY A 165 -18.34 17.96 -15.77
C GLY A 165 -19.75 17.39 -15.56
N GLY A 166 -20.23 17.31 -14.31
CA GLY A 166 -21.46 16.59 -14.00
C GLY A 166 -21.38 15.10 -14.35
N LEU A 167 -20.19 14.51 -14.22
CA LEU A 167 -19.90 13.14 -14.62
C LEU A 167 -20.00 12.17 -13.44
N ARG A 168 -20.33 10.91 -13.74
CA ARG A 168 -20.05 9.81 -12.81
C ARG A 168 -18.54 9.64 -12.68
N VAL A 169 -18.07 9.14 -11.54
CA VAL A 169 -16.62 8.99 -11.30
C VAL A 169 -15.94 8.06 -12.31
N GLN A 170 -16.68 7.09 -12.86
CA GLN A 170 -16.24 6.16 -13.91
C GLN A 170 -16.14 6.80 -15.30
N GLU A 171 -16.75 7.97 -15.50
CA GLU A 171 -16.77 8.69 -16.78
C GLU A 171 -15.69 9.77 -16.87
N VAL A 172 -14.93 9.99 -15.78
CA VAL A 172 -13.77 10.87 -15.80
C VAL A 172 -12.77 10.34 -16.83
N SER A 173 -12.37 11.19 -17.78
CA SER A 173 -11.34 10.80 -18.76
C SER A 173 -10.01 10.52 -18.08
N HIS A 174 -9.56 9.26 -18.15
CA HIS A 174 -8.28 8.84 -17.57
C HIS A 174 -7.10 9.57 -18.21
N ALA A 175 -7.14 9.80 -19.53
CA ALA A 175 -6.10 10.54 -20.24
C ALA A 175 -6.01 11.98 -19.74
N ALA A 176 -7.16 12.67 -19.64
CA ALA A 176 -7.20 14.05 -19.14
C ALA A 176 -6.76 14.15 -17.67
N LEU A 177 -7.06 13.14 -16.85
CA LEU A 177 -6.58 13.05 -15.47
C LEU A 177 -5.05 12.92 -15.43
N VAL A 178 -4.49 12.00 -16.21
CA VAL A 178 -3.04 11.80 -16.32
C VAL A 178 -2.35 13.07 -16.80
N GLU A 179 -2.87 13.72 -17.84
CA GLU A 179 -2.36 15.00 -18.35
C GLU A 179 -2.38 16.09 -17.26
N ALA A 180 -3.48 16.19 -16.50
CA ALA A 180 -3.58 17.14 -15.40
C ALA A 180 -2.54 16.87 -14.30
N LEU A 181 -2.28 15.61 -13.97
CA LEU A 181 -1.27 15.22 -12.98
C LEU A 181 0.16 15.50 -13.49
N ILE A 182 0.44 15.24 -14.77
CA ILE A 182 1.71 15.62 -15.40
C ILE A 182 1.90 17.13 -15.35
N GLY A 183 0.85 17.90 -15.63
CA GLY A 183 0.85 19.37 -15.50
C GLY A 183 1.10 19.87 -14.08
N GLN A 184 0.82 19.06 -13.07
CA GLN A 184 1.14 19.33 -11.66
C GLN A 184 2.56 18.86 -11.25
N GLY A 185 3.33 18.31 -12.18
CA GLY A 185 4.71 17.86 -11.96
C GLY A 185 4.85 16.38 -11.56
N ILE A 186 3.80 15.57 -11.67
CA ILE A 186 3.90 14.12 -11.46
C ILE A 186 4.54 13.47 -12.70
N ASN A 187 5.63 12.73 -12.50
CA ASN A 187 6.42 12.11 -13.57
C ASN A 187 6.21 10.59 -13.61
N ARG A 188 6.63 9.95 -14.72
CA ARG A 188 6.62 8.48 -14.91
C ARG A 188 5.23 7.85 -14.80
N ILE A 189 4.22 8.54 -15.33
CA ILE A 189 2.81 8.12 -15.34
C ILE A 189 2.25 8.16 -16.77
N GLY A 190 1.08 7.53 -17.01
CA GLY A 190 0.43 7.55 -18.33
C GLY A 190 0.89 6.50 -19.34
N GLY A 191 1.47 5.38 -18.90
CA GLY A 191 1.79 4.23 -19.75
C GLY A 191 3.02 4.37 -20.65
N ALA A 192 3.58 5.57 -20.79
CA ALA A 192 4.83 5.81 -21.50
C ALA A 192 5.96 6.11 -20.52
N ASP A 193 7.16 5.59 -20.81
CA ASP A 193 8.38 5.86 -20.07
C ASP A 193 8.82 7.32 -20.30
N THR A 194 8.12 8.23 -19.65
CA THR A 194 8.23 9.66 -19.91
C THR A 194 9.43 10.24 -19.19
N ARG A 195 10.54 10.18 -19.93
CA ARG A 195 11.84 10.87 -19.82
C ARG A 195 12.87 10.26 -18.85
N PRO A 196 14.08 9.91 -19.36
CA PRO A 196 15.23 9.64 -18.51
C PRO A 196 15.66 10.94 -17.80
N HIS A 197 16.30 10.75 -16.64
CA HIS A 197 16.89 11.83 -15.84
C HIS A 197 17.77 12.70 -16.75
N ALA A 198 17.50 14.00 -16.83
CA ALA A 198 18.57 14.94 -17.14
C ALA A 198 19.58 14.83 -15.98
N ALA A 199 20.82 14.47 -16.33
CA ALA A 199 21.97 14.45 -15.42
C ALA A 199 22.33 15.89 -15.00
#